data_AF-A0A4Y2W8L1-F1
#
_entry.id   AF-A0A4Y2W8L1-F1
#
_cell.length_a   1.000
_cell.length_b   1.000
_cell.length_c   1.000
_cell.angle_alpha   90.00
_cell.angle_beta   90.00
_cell.angle_gamma   90.00
#
_symmetry.space_group_name_H-M   'P 1'
#
loop_
_entity.id
_entity.type
_entity.pdbx_description
1 polymer ?
#
loop_
_entity_poly.entity_id
_entity_poly.type
_entity_poly.pdbx_seq_one_letter_code
_entity_poly.pdbx_strand_id
1 'polypeptide(L)'
;NGRNRAGTEALQVSKVQLLIEKNKLVRLQRCRKLLRLAASQLWERFLFTDAKLSTVQQAHNSQNDRIWTVDAPSTLAIVEHCQHPKSVIIWYGICASGKTPLVSVDEGVTINHKVYRRDILEAVILPWAKKHFGNVNWTFQQDSAPAHKARKKQELFKALFRT
;
A
#
# COMPACT_ATOMS: atom_id res chain seq x y z
N ASN A 1 -7.26 -2.96 31.81
CA ASN A 1 -8.56 -2.42 31.33
C ASN A 1 -9.24 -1.65 32.44
N GLY A 2 -9.13 -0.32 32.41
CA GLY A 2 -9.67 0.56 33.43
C GLY A 2 -11.08 1.04 33.07
N ARG A 3 -12.10 0.44 33.70
CA ARG A 3 -13.45 1.03 33.74
C ARG A 3 -13.44 2.18 34.73
N ASN A 4 -14.15 3.27 34.40
CA ASN A 4 -14.31 4.37 35.33
C ASN A 4 -15.32 4.01 36.44
N ARG A 5 -15.46 4.87 37.45
CA ARG A 5 -16.39 4.66 38.59
C ARG A 5 -17.86 4.53 38.19
N ALA A 6 -18.23 4.92 36.97
CA ALA A 6 -19.59 4.80 36.43
C ALA A 6 -19.79 3.52 35.58
N GLY A 7 -18.79 2.62 35.52
CA GLY A 7 -18.88 1.38 34.76
C GLY A 7 -18.74 1.55 33.25
N THR A 8 -18.39 2.74 32.75
CA THR A 8 -18.23 3.00 31.31
C THR A 8 -16.78 2.84 30.87
N GLU A 9 -16.60 2.40 29.62
CA GLU A 9 -15.32 2.24 28.96
C GLU A 9 -15.10 3.39 27.97
N ALA A 10 -13.92 4.00 28.01
CA ALA A 10 -13.54 5.01 27.03
C ALA A 10 -13.29 4.33 25.68
N LEU A 11 -14.06 4.72 24.65
CA LEU A 11 -13.88 4.24 23.28
C LEU A 11 -12.99 5.21 22.50
N GLN A 12 -12.01 4.65 21.79
CA GLN A 12 -11.17 5.42 20.87
C GLN A 12 -11.97 5.71 19.59
N VAL A 13 -12.27 6.98 19.35
CA VAL A 13 -12.90 7.41 18.11
C VAL A 13 -11.86 7.40 16.99
N SER A 14 -12.20 6.74 15.88
CA SER A 14 -11.33 6.64 14.70
C SER A 14 -11.91 7.44 13.54
N LYS A 15 -11.07 8.23 12.88
CA LYS A 15 -11.44 8.90 11.62
C LYS A 15 -11.43 7.89 10.48
N VAL A 16 -12.55 7.77 9.77
CA VAL A 16 -12.68 6.89 8.60
C VAL A 16 -13.22 7.67 7.40
N GLN A 17 -12.92 7.21 6.19
CA GLN A 17 -13.49 7.81 4.98
C GLN A 17 -15.01 7.56 4.96
N LEU A 18 -15.78 8.63 4.73
CA LEU A 18 -17.21 8.52 4.50
C LEU A 18 -17.49 7.74 3.21
N LEU A 19 -18.21 6.62 3.34
CA LEU A 19 -18.60 5.80 2.20
C LEU A 19 -20.02 6.12 1.77
N ILE A 20 -20.20 6.58 0.53
CA ILE A 20 -21.52 6.68 -0.10
C ILE A 20 -22.09 5.29 -0.37
N GLU A 21 -23.43 5.17 -0.46
CA GLU A 21 -24.12 3.88 -0.66
C GLU A 21 -23.61 3.10 -1.88
N LYS A 22 -23.35 3.81 -2.98
CA LYS A 22 -22.74 3.22 -4.19
C LYS A 22 -21.41 2.54 -3.88
N ASN A 23 -20.55 3.16 -3.07
CA ASN A 23 -19.25 2.59 -2.70
C ASN A 23 -19.42 1.40 -1.76
N LYS A 24 -20.38 1.45 -0.83
CA LYS A 24 -20.71 0.31 0.05
C LYS A 24 -21.15 -0.91 -0.76
N LEU A 25 -22.04 -0.70 -1.75
CA LEU A 25 -22.52 -1.78 -2.62
C LEU A 25 -21.38 -2.40 -3.44
N VAL A 26 -20.54 -1.57 -4.06
CA VAL A 26 -19.37 -2.05 -4.83
C VAL A 26 -18.41 -2.83 -3.94
N ARG A 27 -18.14 -2.35 -2.72
CA ARG A 27 -17.29 -3.05 -1.75
C ARG A 27 -17.89 -4.41 -1.38
N LEU A 28 -19.18 -4.46 -1.03
CA LEU A 28 -19.87 -5.70 -0.66
C LEU A 28 -19.82 -6.73 -1.80
N GLN A 29 -20.09 -6.31 -3.03
CA GLN A 29 -20.02 -7.19 -4.21
C GLN A 29 -18.60 -7.74 -4.42
N ARG A 30 -17.57 -6.90 -4.30
CA ARG A 30 -16.17 -7.31 -4.43
C ARG A 30 -15.75 -8.27 -3.32
N CYS A 31 -16.09 -7.96 -2.06
CA CYS A 31 -15.79 -8.82 -0.92
C CYS A 31 -16.42 -10.21 -1.08
N ARG A 32 -17.69 -10.30 -1.50
CA ARG A 32 -18.35 -11.59 -1.77
C ARG A 32 -17.61 -12.41 -2.83
N LYS A 33 -17.10 -11.77 -3.89
CA LYS A 33 -16.29 -12.45 -4.92
C LYS A 33 -14.95 -12.92 -4.36
N LEU A 34 -14.26 -12.07 -3.60
CA LEU A 34 -12.98 -12.43 -2.97
C LEU A 34 -13.12 -13.57 -1.96
N LEU A 35 -14.21 -13.61 -1.17
CA LEU A 35 -14.49 -14.72 -0.25
C LEU A 35 -14.65 -16.05 -0.99
N ARG A 36 -15.32 -16.07 -2.15
CA ARG A 36 -15.43 -17.28 -2.98
C ARG A 36 -14.07 -17.73 -3.52
N LEU A 37 -13.23 -16.79 -3.94
CA LEU A 37 -11.86 -17.09 -4.40
C LEU A 37 -10.95 -17.58 -3.27
N ALA A 38 -11.15 -17.05 -2.06
CA ALA A 38 -10.44 -17.52 -0.87
C ALA A 38 -10.83 -18.97 -0.54
N ALA A 39 -12.13 -19.29 -0.59
CA ALA A 39 -12.64 -20.64 -0.38
C ALA A 39 -12.10 -21.66 -1.40
N SER A 40 -11.78 -21.24 -2.63
CA SER A 40 -11.19 -22.09 -3.65
C SER A 40 -9.66 -22.16 -3.61
N GLN A 41 -9.00 -21.61 -2.56
CA GLN A 41 -7.54 -21.50 -2.42
C GLN A 41 -6.81 -20.79 -3.59
N LEU A 42 -7.55 -20.11 -4.46
CA LEU A 42 -6.96 -19.39 -5.61
C LEU A 42 -6.31 -18.07 -5.19
N TRP A 43 -6.58 -17.60 -3.96
CA TRP A 43 -6.02 -16.37 -3.41
C TRP A 43 -4.48 -16.42 -3.27
N GLU A 44 -3.89 -17.61 -3.11
CA GLU A 44 -2.43 -17.76 -3.00
C GLU A 44 -1.69 -17.33 -4.27
N ARG A 45 -2.40 -17.32 -5.40
CA ARG A 45 -1.89 -16.93 -6.72
C ARG A 45 -2.12 -15.46 -7.03
N PHE A 46 -2.52 -14.66 -6.03
CA PHE A 46 -2.68 -13.23 -6.18
C PHE A 46 -1.35 -12.54 -5.85
N LEU A 47 -0.89 -11.74 -6.80
CA LEU A 47 0.16 -10.75 -6.56
C LEU A 47 -0.52 -9.43 -6.22
N PHE A 48 -0.56 -9.08 -4.94
CA PHE A 48 -1.03 -7.80 -4.45
C PHE A 48 0.07 -6.77 -4.61
N THR A 49 -0.27 -5.61 -5.16
CA THR A 49 0.71 -4.57 -5.44
C THR A 49 0.25 -3.22 -4.96
N ASP A 50 1.19 -2.43 -4.47
CA ASP A 50 0.92 -1.08 -4.00
C ASP A 50 2.14 -0.16 -4.21
N ALA A 51 1.86 1.14 -4.18
CA ALA A 51 2.87 2.18 -4.16
C ALA A 51 2.73 2.99 -2.87
N LYS A 52 3.79 3.04 -2.08
CA LYS A 52 3.81 3.77 -0.82
C LYS A 52 4.82 4.91 -0.87
N LEU A 53 4.33 6.12 -0.61
CA LEU A 53 5.20 7.27 -0.34
C LEU A 53 5.84 7.09 1.04
N SER A 54 7.17 7.13 1.09
CA SER A 54 7.97 7.02 2.31
C SER A 54 8.82 8.26 2.46
N THR A 55 8.70 8.95 3.60
CA THR A 55 9.52 10.12 3.90
C THR A 55 10.87 9.67 4.46
N VAL A 56 11.94 10.32 4.02
CA VAL A 56 13.30 10.07 4.54
C VAL A 56 13.47 10.67 5.94
N GLN A 57 12.64 11.64 6.30
CA GLN A 57 12.65 12.22 7.64
C GLN A 57 12.15 11.21 8.69
N GLN A 58 12.85 11.17 9.84
CA GLN A 58 12.47 10.37 10.99
C GLN A 58 11.05 10.72 11.45
N ALA A 59 10.20 9.70 11.59
CA ALA A 59 8.89 9.85 12.18
C ALA A 59 9.04 10.11 13.68
N HIS A 60 8.61 11.27 14.16
CA HIS A 60 8.52 11.56 15.58
C HIS A 60 7.18 11.05 16.13
N ASN A 61 7.24 10.13 17.08
CA ASN A 61 6.08 9.68 17.82
C ASN A 61 6.12 10.28 19.23
N SER A 62 5.38 11.36 19.45
CA SER A 62 5.31 12.04 20.76
C SER A 62 4.85 11.16 21.92
N GLN A 63 4.23 10.00 21.66
CA GLN A 63 3.87 9.05 22.71
C GLN A 63 5.05 8.20 23.17
N ASN A 64 5.94 7.81 22.25
CA ASN A 64 7.03 6.87 22.49
C ASN A 64 8.41 7.53 22.58
N ASP A 65 8.62 8.64 21.87
CA ASP A 65 9.88 9.37 21.83
C ASP A 65 9.93 10.33 23.02
N ARG A 66 10.38 9.81 24.16
CA ARG A 66 10.51 10.56 25.41
C ARG A 66 11.95 10.58 25.87
N ILE A 67 12.44 11.76 26.23
CA ILE A 67 13.72 11.94 26.89
C ILE A 67 13.44 12.06 28.38
N TRP A 68 13.99 11.13 29.16
CA TRP A 68 13.99 11.23 30.62
C TRP A 68 15.29 11.90 31.04
N THR A 69 15.19 13.08 31.63
CA THR A 69 16.33 13.84 32.12
C THR A 69 16.00 14.50 33.46
N VAL A 70 17.02 14.69 34.28
CA VAL A 70 16.95 15.45 35.55
C VAL A 70 17.25 16.94 35.33
N ASP A 71 17.80 17.29 34.17
CA ASP A 71 18.15 18.65 33.81
C ASP A 71 16.96 19.41 33.19
N ALA A 72 17.04 20.75 33.20
CA ALA A 72 16.04 21.58 32.55
C ALA A 72 15.93 21.25 31.04
N PRO A 73 14.74 21.41 30.43
CA PRO A 73 14.56 21.14 29.01
C PRO A 73 15.59 21.91 28.17
N SER A 74 16.42 21.16 27.45
CA SER A 74 17.44 21.71 26.56
C SER A 74 17.03 21.55 25.10
N THR A 75 17.83 22.09 24.17
CA THR A 75 17.64 21.91 22.72
C THR A 75 17.61 20.45 22.29
N LEU A 76 18.08 19.52 23.13
CA LEU A 76 18.00 18.07 22.93
C LEU A 76 16.54 17.56 22.89
N ALA A 77 15.58 18.30 23.46
CA ALA A 77 14.15 17.95 23.44
C ALA A 77 13.39 18.54 22.24
N ILE A 78 14.08 19.19 21.30
CA ILE A 78 13.47 19.78 20.11
C ILE A 78 13.66 18.81 18.94
N VAL A 79 12.54 18.42 18.31
CA VAL A 79 12.57 17.70 17.04
C VAL A 79 12.29 18.69 15.92
N GLU A 80 13.32 18.97 15.11
CA GLU A 80 13.18 19.85 13.96
C GLU A 80 12.42 19.16 12.83
N HIS A 81 11.56 19.91 12.15
CA HIS A 81 10.74 19.41 11.05
C HIS A 81 10.91 20.25 9.78
N CYS A 82 11.16 19.57 8.65
CA CYS A 82 11.16 20.22 7.35
C CYS A 82 9.74 20.21 6.77
N GLN A 83 9.21 21.36 6.32
CA GLN A 83 7.86 21.45 5.73
C GLN A 83 7.69 20.53 4.50
N HIS A 84 8.77 20.28 3.76
CA HIS A 84 8.81 19.43 2.57
C HIS A 84 9.94 18.41 2.72
N PRO A 85 9.75 17.37 3.54
CA PRO A 85 10.76 16.36 3.72
C PRO A 85 10.96 15.58 2.43
N LYS A 86 12.22 15.26 2.12
CA LYS A 86 12.51 14.39 0.99
C LYS A 86 11.76 13.07 1.12
N SER A 87 11.19 12.60 0.03
CA SER A 87 10.36 11.41 -0.01
C SER A 87 10.69 10.51 -1.20
N VAL A 88 10.44 9.22 -1.07
CA VAL A 88 10.61 8.26 -2.16
C VAL A 88 9.34 7.44 -2.29
N ILE A 89 8.92 7.16 -3.52
CA ILE A 89 7.81 6.24 -3.77
C ILE A 89 8.41 4.84 -3.87
N ILE A 90 7.99 3.95 -2.98
CA ILE A 90 8.37 2.54 -3.01
C ILE A 90 7.22 1.75 -3.60
N TRP A 91 7.48 1.08 -4.72
CA TRP A 91 6.56 0.13 -5.31
C TRP A 91 6.96 -1.29 -4.93
N TYR A 92 5.98 -2.11 -4.55
CA TYR A 92 6.23 -3.50 -4.18
C TYR A 92 5.03 -4.40 -4.44
N GLY A 93 5.32 -5.68 -4.61
CA GLY A 93 4.33 -6.74 -4.71
C GLY A 93 4.55 -7.84 -3.68
N ILE A 94 3.45 -8.40 -3.18
CA ILE A 94 3.45 -9.53 -2.24
C ILE A 94 2.40 -10.57 -2.66
N CYS A 95 2.75 -11.84 -2.52
CA CYS A 95 1.84 -12.97 -2.64
C CYS A 95 2.03 -13.92 -1.45
N ALA A 96 1.23 -14.98 -1.37
CA ALA A 96 1.31 -15.93 -0.25
C ALA A 96 2.69 -16.58 -0.08
N SER A 97 3.40 -16.81 -1.18
CA SER A 97 4.68 -17.54 -1.20
C SER A 97 5.91 -16.65 -1.42
N GLY A 98 5.75 -15.32 -1.51
CA GLY A 98 6.90 -14.46 -1.76
C GLY A 98 6.60 -12.98 -1.94
N LYS A 99 7.65 -12.22 -2.22
CA LYS A 99 7.62 -10.79 -2.49
C LYS A 99 8.50 -10.43 -3.67
N THR A 100 8.12 -9.38 -4.39
CA THR A 100 8.91 -8.84 -5.49
C THR A 100 10.09 -8.04 -4.95
N PRO A 101 11.12 -7.78 -5.77
CA PRO A 101 12.04 -6.68 -5.50
C PRO A 101 11.28 -5.38 -5.27
N LEU A 102 11.81 -4.53 -4.39
CA LEU A 102 11.31 -3.18 -4.19
C LEU A 102 11.78 -2.30 -5.34
N VAL A 103 10.90 -1.47 -5.88
CA VAL A 103 11.25 -0.47 -6.89
C VAL A 103 11.11 0.91 -6.27
N SER A 104 12.24 1.59 -6.11
CA SER A 104 12.28 2.98 -5.65
C SER A 104 12.10 3.91 -6.85
N VAL A 105 11.17 4.86 -6.73
CA VAL A 105 10.99 5.97 -7.67
C VAL A 105 11.27 7.26 -6.92
N ASP A 106 12.24 8.01 -7.40
CA ASP A 106 12.70 9.25 -6.78
C ASP A 106 11.61 10.33 -6.69
N GLU A 107 11.80 11.22 -5.72
CA GLU A 107 10.91 12.36 -5.50
C GLU A 107 10.74 13.24 -6.74
N GLY A 108 9.54 13.77 -6.94
CA GLY A 108 9.24 14.64 -8.09
C GLY A 108 9.09 13.90 -9.42
N VAL A 109 9.53 12.63 -9.51
CA VAL A 109 9.20 11.76 -10.63
C VAL A 109 7.75 11.29 -10.47
N THR A 110 6.85 11.92 -11.20
CA THR A 110 5.49 11.39 -11.33
C THR A 110 5.60 10.03 -12.02
N ILE A 111 5.09 8.97 -11.37
CA ILE A 111 4.94 7.65 -12.00
C ILE A 111 3.94 7.79 -13.14
N ASN A 112 4.46 8.22 -14.28
CA ASN A 112 3.71 8.30 -15.51
C ASN A 112 3.54 6.89 -16.08
N HIS A 113 2.70 6.76 -17.09
CA HIS A 113 2.39 5.46 -17.67
C HIS A 113 3.60 4.73 -18.27
N LYS A 114 4.62 5.46 -18.77
CA LYS A 114 5.80 4.86 -19.40
C LYS A 114 6.73 4.26 -18.36
N VAL A 115 7.03 5.02 -17.31
CA VAL A 115 7.83 4.56 -16.17
C VAL A 115 7.16 3.36 -15.51
N TYR A 116 5.85 3.45 -15.27
CA TYR A 116 5.10 2.33 -14.69
C TYR A 116 5.16 1.06 -15.55
N ARG A 117 5.01 1.20 -16.87
CA ARG A 117 5.07 0.06 -17.78
C ARG A 117 6.48 -0.53 -17.86
N ARG A 118 7.46 0.29 -18.25
CA ARG A 118 8.80 -0.19 -18.59
C ARG A 118 9.58 -0.58 -17.34
N ASP A 119 9.61 0.29 -16.35
CA ASP A 119 10.54 0.20 -15.22
C ASP A 119 9.96 -0.63 -14.07
N ILE A 120 8.63 -0.74 -13.96
CA ILE A 120 7.96 -1.55 -12.92
C ILE A 120 7.40 -2.85 -13.52
N LEU A 121 6.48 -2.77 -14.48
CA LEU A 121 5.81 -3.97 -14.98
C LEU A 121 6.75 -4.88 -15.79
N GLU A 122 7.36 -4.36 -16.85
CA GLU A 122 8.16 -5.15 -17.79
C GLU A 122 9.54 -5.49 -17.23
N ALA A 123 10.20 -4.58 -16.51
CA ALA A 123 11.53 -4.82 -15.95
C ALA A 123 11.52 -5.68 -14.67
N VAL A 124 10.49 -5.56 -13.83
CA VAL A 124 10.49 -6.21 -12.50
C VAL A 124 9.38 -7.26 -12.38
N ILE A 125 8.13 -6.88 -12.64
CA ILE A 125 7.01 -7.77 -12.34
C ILE A 125 6.89 -8.96 -13.25
N LEU A 126 6.90 -8.77 -14.56
CA LEU A 126 6.72 -9.87 -15.50
C LEU A 126 7.86 -10.91 -15.41
N PRO A 127 9.15 -10.52 -15.33
CA PRO A 127 10.24 -11.48 -15.15
C PRO A 127 10.14 -12.22 -13.80
N TRP A 128 9.85 -11.49 -12.72
CA TRP A 128 9.71 -12.09 -11.40
C TRP A 128 8.53 -13.07 -11.36
N ALA A 129 7.36 -12.68 -11.87
CA ALA A 129 6.16 -13.49 -11.87
C ALA A 129 6.33 -14.74 -12.75
N LYS A 130 6.99 -14.63 -13.91
CA LYS A 130 7.33 -15.78 -14.76
C LYS A 130 8.24 -16.76 -14.02
N LYS A 131 9.24 -16.27 -13.29
CA LYS A 131 10.14 -17.12 -12.48
C LYS A 131 9.41 -17.75 -11.29
N HIS A 132 8.54 -17.00 -10.62
CA HIS A 132 7.90 -17.39 -9.35
C HIS A 132 6.68 -18.29 -9.56
N PHE A 133 5.78 -17.94 -10.49
CA PHE A 133 4.57 -18.71 -10.78
C PHE A 133 4.75 -19.71 -11.94
N GLY A 134 5.81 -19.59 -12.73
CA GLY A 134 6.04 -20.45 -13.89
C GLY A 134 4.90 -20.33 -14.91
N ASN A 135 4.34 -21.48 -15.30
CA ASN A 135 3.21 -21.56 -16.23
C ASN A 135 1.84 -21.59 -15.53
N VAL A 136 1.80 -21.38 -14.20
CA VAL A 136 0.55 -21.40 -13.45
C VAL A 136 -0.20 -20.08 -13.63
N ASN A 137 -1.50 -20.15 -13.88
CA ASN A 137 -2.35 -18.96 -13.92
C ASN A 137 -2.33 -18.22 -12.57
N TRP A 138 -2.06 -16.93 -12.63
CA TRP A 138 -1.96 -16.04 -11.48
C TRP A 138 -2.73 -14.74 -11.73
N THR A 139 -3.06 -14.03 -10.65
CA THR A 139 -3.84 -12.78 -10.73
C THR A 139 -2.99 -11.61 -10.27
N PHE A 140 -2.88 -10.59 -11.12
CA PHE A 140 -2.28 -9.31 -10.76
C PHE A 140 -3.34 -8.39 -10.14
N GLN A 141 -3.15 -8.01 -8.88
CA GLN A 141 -4.02 -7.07 -8.18
C GLN A 141 -3.31 -5.74 -7.97
N GLN A 142 -3.97 -4.65 -8.38
CA GLN A 142 -3.54 -3.27 -8.16
C GLN A 142 -4.74 -2.41 -7.76
N ASP A 143 -4.46 -1.19 -7.31
CA ASP A 143 -5.47 -0.22 -6.91
C ASP A 143 -6.28 0.33 -8.11
N SER A 144 -7.23 1.22 -7.79
CA SER A 144 -8.13 1.83 -8.76
C SER A 144 -7.80 3.32 -9.00
N ALA A 145 -6.56 3.74 -8.75
CA ALA A 145 -6.16 5.13 -8.95
C ALA A 145 -6.33 5.53 -10.44
N PRO A 146 -6.63 6.81 -10.74
CA PRO A 146 -6.95 7.26 -12.09
C PRO A 146 -5.88 6.90 -13.13
N ALA A 147 -4.61 6.93 -12.72
CA ALA A 147 -3.49 6.52 -13.55
C ALA A 147 -3.63 5.07 -14.04
N HIS A 148 -4.29 4.17 -13.31
CA HIS A 148 -4.44 2.74 -13.62
C HIS A 148 -5.74 2.43 -14.38
N LYS A 149 -6.72 3.34 -14.40
CA LYS A 149 -8.04 3.14 -15.03
C LYS A 149 -8.12 3.53 -16.51
N ALA A 150 -7.10 4.20 -17.06
CA ALA A 150 -7.12 4.62 -18.45
C ALA A 150 -7.32 3.43 -19.42
N ARG A 151 -8.21 3.56 -20.42
CA ARG A 151 -8.57 2.49 -21.36
C ARG A 151 -7.35 1.85 -22.06
N LYS A 152 -6.39 2.67 -22.49
CA LYS A 152 -5.11 2.22 -23.08
C LYS A 152 -4.31 1.32 -22.11
N LYS A 153 -4.41 1.53 -20.79
CA LYS A 153 -3.78 0.66 -19.80
C LYS A 153 -4.52 -0.67 -19.65
N GLN A 154 -5.85 -0.69 -19.69
CA GLN A 154 -6.59 -1.96 -19.65
C GLN A 154 -6.26 -2.88 -20.84
N GLU A 155 -6.10 -2.31 -22.03
CA GLU A 155 -5.65 -3.04 -23.22
C GLU A 155 -4.21 -3.55 -23.06
N LEU A 156 -3.31 -2.71 -22.55
CA LEU A 156 -1.94 -3.11 -22.22
C LEU A 156 -1.91 -4.24 -21.18
N PHE A 157 -2.70 -4.17 -20.11
CA PHE A 157 -2.80 -5.22 -19.09
C PHE A 157 -3.33 -6.53 -19.68
N LYS A 158 -4.34 -6.47 -20.57
CA LYS A 158 -4.81 -7.67 -21.29
C LYS A 158 -3.73 -8.26 -22.19
N ALA A 159 -2.85 -7.44 -22.79
CA ALA A 159 -1.76 -7.90 -23.63
C ALA A 159 -0.59 -8.48 -22.82
N LEU A 160 -0.27 -7.91 -21.66
CA LEU A 160 0.87 -8.33 -20.81
C LEU A 160 0.53 -9.55 -19.94
N PHE A 161 -0.70 -9.64 -19.45
CA PHE A 161 -1.17 -10.69 -18.54
C PHE A 161 -2.17 -11.63 -19.23
N ARG A 162 -2.01 -11.85 -20.55
CA ARG A 162 -2.90 -12.66 -21.38
C ARG A 162 -3.41 -13.89 -20.61
N THR A 163 -4.71 -13.85 -20.30
CA THR A 163 -5.55 -14.97 -19.89
C THR A 163 -5.75 -15.93 -21.05
#